data_AF-A0A2M8C381-F1
#
_entry.id   AF-A0A2M8C381-F1
#
_cell.length_a   1.000
_cell.length_b   1.000
_cell.length_c   1.000
_cell.angle_alpha   90.00
_cell.angle_beta   90.00
_cell.angle_gamma   90.00
#
_symmetry.space_group_name_H-M   'P 1'
#
loop_
_entity.id
_entity.type
_entity.pdbx_description
1 polymer ?
#
loop_
_entity_poly.entity_id
_entity_poly.type
_entity_poly.pdbx_seq_one_letter_code
_entity_poly.pdbx_strand_id
1 'polypeptide(L)'
;MGERFTEFYILGPQGKAEYYPGVLMVGQEGKVILGIVNREQEETSYRVEVEIAAEKVKLKVGDEERDTVEVELAPEEKWEREVGFVPQKVGKEQKVEFLLYKGVITEPYLKLHLWVDVE
;
A
#
# COMPACT_ATOMS: atom_id res chain seq x y z
N MET A 1 15.76 18.61 -17.54
CA MET A 1 15.59 17.14 -17.51
C MET A 1 15.06 16.80 -16.14
N GLY A 2 13.82 16.34 -16.04
CA GLY A 2 13.28 15.79 -14.79
C GLY A 2 13.72 14.34 -14.66
N GLU A 3 14.04 13.91 -13.45
CA GLU A 3 14.26 12.49 -13.16
C GLU A 3 12.94 11.73 -13.36
N ARG A 4 13.01 10.56 -14.00
CA ARG A 4 11.85 9.67 -14.16
C ARG A 4 11.78 8.75 -12.95
N PHE A 5 10.74 8.93 -12.14
CA PHE A 5 10.49 8.07 -11.00
C PHE A 5 9.01 8.06 -10.63
N THR A 6 8.63 7.18 -9.71
CA THR A 6 7.30 7.17 -9.12
C THR A 6 7.42 7.52 -7.64
N GLU A 7 6.56 8.40 -7.14
CA GLU A 7 6.42 8.59 -5.69
C GLU A 7 5.48 7.51 -5.14
N PHE A 8 5.91 6.85 -4.07
CA PHE A 8 5.10 5.86 -3.36
C PHE A 8 5.21 6.13 -1.86
N TYR A 9 4.08 6.40 -1.21
CA TYR A 9 4.07 6.77 0.22
C TYR A 9 2.82 6.29 0.94
N ILE A 10 2.90 6.23 2.26
CA ILE A 10 1.78 5.93 3.17
C ILE A 10 1.57 7.12 4.09
N LEU A 11 0.31 7.45 4.36
CA LEU A 11 -0.10 8.41 5.38
C LEU A 11 -1.07 7.72 6.35
N GLY A 12 -1.12 8.18 7.59
CA GLY A 12 -2.18 7.80 8.51
C GLY A 12 -3.52 8.44 8.14
N PRO A 13 -4.60 8.10 8.88
CA PRO A 13 -5.99 8.45 8.52
C PRO A 13 -6.27 9.96 8.39
N GLN A 14 -5.42 10.81 8.96
CA GLN A 14 -5.54 12.27 8.88
C GLN A 14 -4.78 12.89 7.70
N GLY A 15 -4.28 12.08 6.75
CA GLY A 15 -3.47 12.55 5.63
C GLY A 15 -2.10 13.08 6.05
N LYS A 16 -1.58 12.59 7.18
CA LYS A 16 -0.26 12.94 7.72
C LYS A 16 0.57 11.69 7.88
N ALA A 17 1.90 11.81 7.85
CA ALA A 17 2.82 10.70 8.06
C ALA A 17 2.93 10.29 9.55
N GLU A 18 1.79 10.26 10.26
CA GLU A 18 1.66 10.02 11.69
C GLU A 18 0.38 9.22 11.95
N TYR A 19 0.24 8.65 13.15
CA TYR A 19 -0.96 7.89 13.58
C TYR A 19 -1.25 6.67 12.70
N TYR A 20 -0.20 5.99 12.24
CA TYR A 20 -0.36 4.66 11.67
C TYR A 20 -0.91 3.68 12.72
N PRO A 21 -1.62 2.62 12.31
CA PRO A 21 -2.03 1.57 13.24
C PRO A 21 -0.78 0.97 13.92
N GLY A 22 -0.69 1.10 15.24
CA GLY A 22 0.41 0.51 16.04
C GLY A 22 0.02 -0.82 16.69
N VAL A 23 -1.24 -0.93 17.12
CA VAL A 23 -1.82 -2.14 17.74
C VAL A 23 -3.17 -2.43 17.10
N LEU A 24 -3.42 -3.69 16.77
CA LEU A 24 -4.67 -4.19 16.18
C LEU A 24 -5.10 -5.47 16.89
N MET A 25 -6.40 -5.74 16.98
CA MET A 25 -6.88 -7.08 17.31
C MET A 25 -6.84 -7.98 16.07
N VAL A 26 -6.68 -9.29 16.25
CA VAL A 26 -6.83 -10.24 15.14
C VAL A 26 -8.20 -10.09 14.47
N GLY A 27 -8.23 -10.00 13.14
CA GLY A 27 -9.45 -9.73 12.38
C GLY A 27 -9.91 -8.27 12.36
N GLN A 28 -9.27 -7.37 13.13
CA GLN A 28 -9.54 -5.94 13.06
C GLN A 28 -8.87 -5.32 11.84
N GLU A 29 -9.61 -4.50 11.11
CA GLU A 29 -9.07 -3.78 9.95
C GLU A 29 -8.16 -2.63 10.39
N GLY A 30 -6.90 -2.67 9.94
CA GLY A 30 -5.99 -1.53 9.93
C GLY A 30 -6.19 -0.71 8.68
N LYS A 31 -6.20 0.62 8.80
CA LYS A 31 -6.43 1.56 7.70
C LYS A 31 -5.29 2.57 7.56
N VAL A 32 -4.91 2.83 6.33
CA VAL A 32 -3.92 3.86 5.95
C VAL A 32 -4.32 4.50 4.64
N ILE A 33 -3.75 5.66 4.32
CA ILE A 33 -3.86 6.27 2.99
C ILE A 33 -2.62 5.89 2.20
N LEU A 34 -2.81 5.28 1.04
CA LEU A 34 -1.74 4.92 0.11
C LEU A 34 -1.73 5.89 -1.07
N GLY A 35 -0.57 6.44 -1.38
CA GLY A 35 -0.38 7.41 -2.46
C GLY A 35 0.62 6.94 -3.51
N ILE A 36 0.26 7.14 -4.78
CA ILE A 36 1.10 6.90 -5.95
C ILE A 36 1.08 8.17 -6.81
N VAL A 37 2.25 8.71 -7.17
CA VAL A 37 2.36 9.82 -8.13
C VAL A 37 3.26 9.40 -9.28
N ASN A 38 2.75 9.46 -10.50
CA ASN A 38 3.51 9.11 -11.68
C ASN A 38 4.38 10.29 -12.13
N ARG A 39 5.71 10.21 -11.99
CA ARG A 39 6.67 11.15 -12.59
C ARG A 39 7.56 10.50 -13.65
N GLU A 40 7.13 9.38 -14.22
CA GLU A 40 7.85 8.63 -15.25
C GLU A 40 7.86 9.35 -16.61
N GLN A 41 7.07 10.44 -16.75
CA GLN A 41 6.87 11.22 -17.98
C GLN A 41 6.13 10.44 -19.09
N GLU A 42 5.48 9.33 -18.75
CA GLU A 42 4.63 8.53 -19.63
C GLU A 42 3.47 7.93 -18.85
N GLU A 43 2.39 7.57 -19.55
CA GLU A 43 1.28 6.82 -18.95
C GLU A 43 1.81 5.47 -18.45
N THR A 44 1.54 5.17 -17.18
CA THR A 44 2.10 3.99 -16.51
C THR A 44 1.02 3.24 -15.75
N SER A 45 0.98 1.93 -15.96
CA SER A 45 0.18 1.02 -15.16
C SER A 45 0.95 0.57 -13.93
N TYR A 46 0.29 0.61 -12.78
CA TYR A 46 0.80 0.19 -11.49
C TYR A 46 -0.10 -0.87 -10.88
N ARG A 47 0.51 -1.70 -10.05
CA ARG A 47 -0.20 -2.75 -9.34
C ARG A 47 0.29 -2.79 -7.89
N VAL A 48 -0.65 -2.82 -6.94
CA VAL A 48 -0.36 -2.85 -5.50
C VAL A 48 -0.81 -4.17 -4.91
N GLU A 49 0.08 -4.79 -4.14
CA GLU A 49 -0.22 -5.94 -3.29
C GLU A 49 0.18 -5.64 -1.84
N VAL A 50 -0.38 -6.39 -0.88
CA VAL A 50 -0.04 -6.30 0.53
C VAL A 50 0.30 -7.67 1.11
N GLU A 51 1.33 -7.69 1.95
CA GLU A 51 1.75 -8.87 2.69
C GLU A 51 1.82 -8.56 4.18
N ILE A 52 1.41 -9.49 5.03
CA ILE A 52 1.58 -9.42 6.49
C ILE A 52 2.43 -10.61 6.90
N ALA A 53 3.57 -10.35 7.54
CA ALA A 53 4.54 -11.38 7.93
C ALA A 53 4.92 -12.31 6.75
N ALA A 54 5.16 -11.71 5.58
CA ALA A 54 5.47 -12.40 4.31
C ALA A 54 4.37 -13.33 3.76
N GLU A 55 3.13 -13.21 4.25
CA GLU A 55 1.96 -13.87 3.68
C GLU A 55 1.07 -12.85 2.98
N LYS A 56 0.70 -13.13 1.72
CA LYS A 56 -0.23 -12.27 0.97
C LYS A 56 -1.58 -12.21 1.66
N VAL A 57 -2.11 -10.99 1.78
CA VAL A 57 -3.46 -10.75 2.28
C VAL A 57 -4.22 -9.89 1.28
N LYS A 58 -5.55 -9.85 1.41
CA LYS A 58 -6.37 -8.96 0.60
C LYS A 58 -6.26 -7.52 1.09
N LEU A 59 -6.15 -6.61 0.14
CA LEU A 59 -6.29 -5.18 0.37
C LEU A 59 -7.77 -4.79 0.26
N LYS A 60 -8.25 -3.93 1.15
CA LYS A 60 -9.57 -3.32 1.05
C LYS A 60 -9.47 -1.94 0.41
N VAL A 61 -10.33 -1.65 -0.57
CA VAL A 61 -10.50 -0.31 -1.14
C VAL A 61 -11.98 0.01 -1.15
N GLY A 62 -12.42 0.92 -0.27
CA GLY A 62 -13.85 1.07 0.02
C GLY A 62 -14.41 -0.20 0.66
N ASP A 63 -15.52 -0.71 0.14
CA ASP A 63 -16.18 -1.93 0.62
C ASP A 63 -15.70 -3.22 -0.11
N GLU A 64 -14.76 -3.10 -1.05
CA GLU A 64 -14.28 -4.21 -1.86
C GLU A 64 -12.95 -4.77 -1.35
N GLU A 65 -12.86 -6.09 -1.23
CA GLU A 65 -11.62 -6.81 -0.98
C GLU A 65 -11.01 -7.29 -2.29
N ARG A 66 -9.71 -7.02 -2.48
CA ARG A 66 -8.97 -7.39 -3.69
C ARG A 66 -7.63 -8.00 -3.31
N ASP A 67 -7.20 -9.04 -4.02
CA ASP A 67 -5.83 -9.54 -3.92
C ASP A 67 -4.82 -8.51 -4.43
N THR A 68 -5.29 -7.58 -5.27
CA THR A 68 -4.45 -6.63 -5.98
C THR A 68 -5.27 -5.39 -6.38
N VAL A 69 -4.66 -4.21 -6.30
CA VAL A 69 -5.22 -2.96 -6.84
C VAL A 69 -4.42 -2.52 -8.06
N GLU A 70 -5.09 -2.38 -9.20
CA GLU A 70 -4.52 -1.88 -10.45
C GLU A 70 -4.88 -0.41 -10.64
N VAL A 71 -3.90 0.38 -11.06
CA VAL A 71 -4.04 1.83 -11.26
C VAL A 71 -3.28 2.24 -12.51
N GLU A 72 -3.97 2.86 -13.47
CA GLU A 72 -3.33 3.52 -14.61
C GLU A 72 -3.26 5.01 -14.34
N LEU A 73 -2.08 5.61 -14.54
CA LEU A 73 -1.83 7.02 -14.28
C LEU A 73 -1.16 7.68 -15.47
N ALA A 74 -1.73 8.79 -15.92
CA ALA A 74 -1.07 9.71 -16.85
C ALA A 74 0.15 10.40 -16.20
N PRO A 75 1.04 11.04 -16.98
CA PRO A 75 2.16 11.80 -16.44
C PRO A 75 1.69 12.86 -15.42
N GLU A 76 2.38 12.93 -14.28
CA GLU A 76 2.08 13.78 -13.12
C GLU A 76 0.73 13.51 -12.42
N GLU A 77 0.01 12.46 -12.81
CA GLU A 77 -1.24 12.07 -12.16
C GLU A 77 -0.96 11.40 -10.80
N LYS A 78 -1.87 11.66 -9.85
CA LYS A 78 -1.83 11.12 -8.50
C LYS A 78 -3.05 10.24 -8.24
N TRP A 79 -2.79 9.05 -7.70
CA TRP A 79 -3.79 8.22 -7.04
C TRP A 79 -3.52 8.19 -5.54
N GLU A 80 -4.54 8.53 -4.75
CA GLU A 80 -4.46 8.53 -3.30
C GLU A 80 -5.79 8.00 -2.75
N ARG A 81 -5.75 6.89 -2.00
CA ARG A 81 -6.94 6.24 -1.44
C ARG A 81 -6.68 5.72 -0.04
N GLU A 82 -7.72 5.76 0.79
CA GLU A 82 -7.75 4.95 2.01
C GLU A 82 -7.82 3.48 1.61
N VAL A 83 -6.92 2.69 2.18
CA VAL A 83 -6.82 1.25 1.98
C VAL A 83 -6.78 0.54 3.33
N GLY A 84 -7.40 -0.63 3.37
CA GLY A 84 -7.47 -1.48 4.56
C GLY A 84 -6.67 -2.78 4.41
N PHE A 85 -6.20 -3.31 5.52
CA PHE A 85 -5.62 -4.66 5.62
C PHE A 85 -6.08 -5.31 6.93
N VAL A 86 -6.18 -6.65 6.94
CA VAL A 86 -6.70 -7.38 8.10
C VAL A 86 -5.71 -8.47 8.52
N PRO A 87 -4.99 -8.32 9.66
CA PRO A 87 -4.13 -9.36 10.18
C PRO A 87 -4.94 -10.58 10.62
N GLN A 88 -4.47 -11.76 10.22
CA GLN A 88 -5.15 -13.04 10.48
C GLN A 88 -4.52 -13.85 11.63
N LYS A 89 -3.36 -13.40 12.14
CA LYS A 89 -2.58 -14.09 13.16
C LYS A 89 -2.21 -13.12 14.26
N VAL A 90 -2.26 -13.58 15.50
CA VAL A 90 -1.73 -12.86 16.67
C VAL A 90 -0.19 -12.90 16.62
N GLY A 91 0.46 -11.79 16.99
CA GLY A 91 1.91 -11.68 16.96
C GLY A 91 2.38 -10.24 17.08
N LYS A 92 3.55 -10.06 17.70
CA LYS A 92 4.19 -8.76 17.87
C LYS A 92 5.04 -8.40 16.66
N GLU A 93 5.18 -7.10 16.41
CA GLU A 93 6.00 -6.54 15.34
C GLU A 93 5.76 -7.28 14.02
N GLN A 94 4.50 -7.50 13.66
CA GLN A 94 4.17 -8.04 12.35
C GLN A 94 4.43 -6.97 11.30
N LYS A 95 5.27 -7.32 10.33
CA LYS A 95 5.60 -6.46 9.21
C LYS A 95 4.45 -6.48 8.20
N VAL A 96 3.84 -5.32 7.97
CA VAL A 96 2.88 -5.10 6.89
C VAL A 96 3.62 -4.43 5.74
N GLU A 97 3.77 -5.10 4.62
CA GLU A 97 4.47 -4.60 3.44
C GLU A 97 3.50 -4.27 2.32
N PHE A 98 3.62 -3.06 1.77
CA PHE A 98 2.92 -2.63 0.57
C PHE A 98 3.92 -2.68 -0.58
N LEU A 99 3.57 -3.46 -1.61
CA LEU A 99 4.44 -3.75 -2.75
C LEU A 99 3.85 -3.08 -3.98
N LEU A 100 4.60 -2.15 -4.58
CA LEU A 100 4.21 -1.49 -5.83
C LEU A 100 4.97 -2.14 -6.99
N TYR A 101 4.24 -2.65 -7.97
CA TYR A 101 4.76 -3.16 -9.23
C TYR A 101 4.47 -2.16 -10.34
N LYS A 102 5.36 -2.12 -11.35
CA LYS A 102 5.24 -1.24 -12.52
C LYS A 102 5.06 -2.06 -13.79
N GLY A 103 3.98 -1.82 -14.52
CA GLY A 103 3.61 -2.54 -15.73
C GLY A 103 3.50 -4.05 -15.48
N VAL A 104 4.15 -4.84 -16.34
CA VAL A 104 4.12 -6.31 -16.29
C VAL A 104 5.23 -6.94 -15.43
N ILE A 105 6.02 -6.12 -14.72
CA ILE A 105 7.17 -6.57 -13.94
C ILE A 105 6.69 -7.33 -12.69
N THR A 106 7.29 -8.49 -12.44
CA THR A 106 6.93 -9.39 -11.33
C THR A 106 7.73 -9.13 -10.06
N GLU A 107 8.85 -8.41 -10.15
CA GLU A 107 9.57 -7.90 -8.99
C GLU A 107 8.94 -6.59 -8.50
N PRO A 108 8.76 -6.38 -7.18
CA PRO A 108 8.30 -5.11 -6.67
C PRO A 108 9.25 -3.98 -7.07
N TYR A 109 8.71 -2.95 -7.71
CA TYR A 109 9.43 -1.74 -8.10
C TYR A 109 9.75 -0.86 -6.88
N LEU A 110 8.77 -0.66 -5.99
CA LEU A 110 8.94 0.04 -4.72
C LEU A 110 8.25 -0.75 -3.59
N LYS A 111 8.75 -0.55 -2.36
CA LYS A 111 8.21 -1.20 -1.16
C LYS A 111 8.10 -0.20 -0.03
N LEU A 112 7.02 -0.29 0.73
CA LEU A 112 6.82 0.42 1.98
C LEU A 112 6.43 -0.58 3.06
N HIS A 113 6.68 -0.25 4.32
CA HIS A 113 6.26 -1.12 5.41
C HIS A 113 5.83 -0.36 6.65
N LEU A 114 5.03 -1.03 7.45
CA LEU A 114 4.65 -0.65 8.81
C LEU A 114 4.87 -1.85 9.74
N TRP A 115 5.03 -1.58 11.02
CA TRP A 115 5.09 -2.58 12.07
C TRP A 115 3.83 -2.47 12.92
N VAL A 116 3.13 -3.58 13.10
CA VAL A 116 1.92 -3.65 13.92
C VAL A 116 2.04 -4.75 14.97
N ASP A 117 1.62 -4.47 16.18
CA ASP A 117 1.36 -5.51 17.18
C ASP A 117 -0.07 -6.01 17.00
N VAL A 118 -0.25 -7.33 16.92
CA VAL A 118 -1.57 -7.95 16.79
C VAL A 118 -1.85 -8.79 18.03
N GLU A 119 -2.94 -8.46 18.72
CA GLU A 119 -3.42 -9.09 19.96
C GLU A 119 -4.66 -9.98 19.75
#